data_AF-D0L4W5-F1
#
_entry.id   AF-D0L4W5-F1
#
_cell.length_a   1.000
_cell.length_b   1.000
_cell.length_c   1.000
_cell.angle_alpha   90.00
_cell.angle_beta   90.00
_cell.angle_gamma   90.00
#
_symmetry.space_group_name_H-M   'P 1'
#
loop_
_entity.id
_entity.type
_entity.pdbx_description
1 polymer ?
#
loop_
_entity_poly.entity_id
_entity_poly.type
_entity_poly.pdbx_seq_one_letter_code
_entity_poly.pdbx_strand_id
1 'polypeptide(L)'
;MIAIGAARFDGRAPDGVLVSTFSGYDPKVTSAGTFTLSWPGTGEMVQRAQTQIRATSDPIRWVFDGKRAADAAVALLRSEGITGIQVVHVPA
;
A
#
# COMPACT_ATOMS: atom_id res chain seq x y z
N MET A 1 5.74 -9.19 11.82
CA MET A 1 4.72 -9.65 10.87
C MET A 1 3.48 -10.11 11.63
N ILE A 2 2.30 -9.60 11.26
CA ILE A 2 0.98 -9.98 11.76
C ILE A 2 0.19 -10.58 10.60
N ALA A 3 -0.56 -11.65 10.85
CA ALA A 3 -1.44 -12.26 9.86
C ALA A 3 -2.89 -12.26 10.36
N ILE A 4 -3.84 -11.89 9.49
CA ILE A 4 -5.28 -11.94 9.75
C ILE A 4 -5.92 -12.62 8.54
N GLY A 5 -6.40 -13.85 8.71
CA GLY A 5 -6.80 -14.69 7.58
C GLY A 5 -5.67 -14.83 6.55
N ALA A 6 -5.95 -14.49 5.28
CA ALA A 6 -4.95 -14.49 4.21
C ALA A 6 -4.12 -13.18 4.14
N ALA A 7 -4.51 -12.14 4.88
CA ALA A 7 -3.83 -10.85 4.85
C ALA A 7 -2.56 -10.86 5.72
N ARG A 8 -1.50 -10.23 5.21
CA ARG A 8 -0.25 -10.01 5.94
C ARG A 8 0.03 -8.53 6.13
N PHE A 9 0.52 -8.21 7.32
CA PHE A 9 0.95 -6.88 7.75
C PHE A 9 2.35 -6.99 8.37
N ASP A 10 3.17 -5.97 8.25
CA ASP A 10 4.53 -5.98 8.78
C ASP A 10 4.52 -5.81 10.31
N GLY A 11 3.56 -5.06 10.82
CA GLY A 11 3.32 -4.91 12.25
C GLY A 11 2.06 -4.12 12.57
N ARG A 12 1.97 -3.66 13.81
CA ARG A 12 0.95 -2.75 14.32
C ARG A 12 1.65 -1.55 14.94
N ALA A 13 1.24 -0.35 14.55
CA ALA A 13 1.76 0.89 15.11
C ALA A 13 1.19 1.13 16.53
N PRO A 14 1.81 2.01 17.35
CA PRO A 14 1.37 2.29 18.71
C PRO A 14 -0.08 2.84 18.82
N ASP A 15 -0.56 3.47 17.75
CA ASP A 15 -1.94 3.95 17.58
C ASP A 15 -2.94 2.81 17.24
N GLY A 16 -2.47 1.56 17.20
CA GLY A 16 -3.28 0.37 16.92
C GLY A 16 -3.46 0.07 15.42
N VAL A 17 -2.91 0.90 14.53
CA VAL A 17 -3.08 0.76 13.08
C VAL A 17 -2.22 -0.38 12.53
N LEU A 18 -2.78 -1.22 11.66
CA LEU A 18 -2.03 -2.28 10.98
C LEU A 18 -1.17 -1.70 9.86
N VAL A 19 0.12 -2.01 9.85
CA VAL A 19 1.10 -1.36 8.96
C VAL A 19 1.62 -2.32 7.91
N SER A 20 1.73 -1.85 6.66
CA SER A 20 2.56 -2.45 5.62
C SER A 20 3.56 -1.42 5.08
N THR A 21 4.82 -1.79 5.01
CA THR A 21 5.94 -0.97 4.55
C THR A 21 6.35 -1.37 3.13
N PHE A 22 6.62 -0.37 2.29
CA PHE A 22 7.03 -0.54 0.90
C PHE A 22 8.24 0.33 0.63
N SER A 23 9.34 -0.27 0.17
CA SER A 23 10.61 0.42 -0.05
C SER A 23 11.14 0.25 -1.48
N GLY A 24 11.75 1.31 -2.01
CA GLY A 24 12.39 1.30 -3.34
C GLY A 24 11.42 1.29 -4.52
N TYR A 25 10.20 1.82 -4.34
CA TYR A 25 9.15 1.77 -5.36
C TYR A 25 9.14 2.99 -6.30
N ASP A 26 9.82 4.08 -5.94
CA ASP A 26 9.91 5.30 -6.76
C ASP A 26 10.41 5.04 -8.20
N PRO A 27 11.43 4.19 -8.44
CA PRO A 27 11.85 3.82 -9.80
C PRO A 27 10.79 3.07 -10.63
N LYS A 28 9.70 2.61 -10.00
CA LYS A 28 8.58 1.92 -10.69
C LYS A 28 7.47 2.87 -11.11
N VAL A 29 7.56 4.14 -10.72
CA VAL A 29 6.60 5.19 -11.06
C VAL A 29 7.01 5.87 -12.37
N THR A 30 6.08 5.91 -13.31
CA THR A 30 6.24 6.58 -14.61
C THR A 30 6.38 8.10 -14.43
N SER A 31 6.78 8.80 -15.50
CA SER A 31 6.77 10.27 -15.52
C SER A 31 5.36 10.86 -15.35
N ALA A 32 4.31 10.08 -15.65
CA ALA A 32 2.91 10.48 -15.46
C ALA A 32 2.42 10.31 -14.00
N GLY A 33 3.26 9.82 -13.09
CA GLY A 33 2.91 9.66 -11.67
C GLY A 33 2.10 8.40 -11.35
N THR A 34 2.03 7.45 -12.28
CA THR A 34 1.37 6.14 -12.08
C THR A 34 2.41 5.03 -12.00
N PHE A 35 2.07 3.90 -11.37
CA PHE A 35 2.94 2.72 -11.45
C PHE A 35 2.98 2.17 -12.88
N THR A 36 4.16 1.67 -13.26
CA THR A 36 4.38 1.02 -14.55
C THR A 36 3.49 -0.23 -14.68
N LEU A 37 2.64 -0.31 -15.70
CA LEU A 37 1.73 -1.44 -15.88
C LEU A 37 2.44 -2.77 -16.18
N SER A 38 3.62 -2.73 -16.80
CA SER A 38 4.43 -3.92 -17.04
C SER A 38 5.18 -4.41 -15.80
N TRP A 39 5.15 -3.66 -14.68
CA TRP A 39 5.71 -4.11 -13.42
C TRP A 39 4.67 -4.92 -12.65
N PRO A 40 4.93 -6.21 -12.33
CA PRO A 40 3.97 -7.08 -11.65
C PRO A 40 3.46 -6.53 -10.31
N GLY A 41 4.29 -5.72 -9.63
CA GLY A 41 3.96 -5.11 -8.34
C GLY A 41 2.69 -4.25 -8.37
N THR A 42 2.33 -3.67 -9.51
CA THR A 42 1.08 -2.91 -9.66
C THR A 42 -0.14 -3.79 -9.36
N GLY A 43 -0.21 -4.98 -9.97
CA GLY A 43 -1.31 -5.92 -9.73
C GLY A 43 -1.26 -6.53 -8.33
N GLU A 44 -0.07 -6.85 -7.84
CA GLU A 44 0.12 -7.38 -6.49
C GLU A 44 -0.32 -6.39 -5.40
N MET A 45 -0.10 -5.09 -5.60
CA MET A 45 -0.59 -4.05 -4.68
C MET A 45 -2.12 -4.07 -4.62
N VAL A 46 -2.81 -4.09 -5.76
CA VAL A 46 -4.28 -4.16 -5.80
C VAL A 46 -4.79 -5.41 -5.07
N GLN A 47 -4.22 -6.57 -5.37
CA GLN A 47 -4.59 -7.83 -4.71
C GLN A 47 -4.33 -7.80 -3.19
N ARG A 48 -3.18 -7.26 -2.77
CA ARG A 48 -2.83 -7.12 -1.35
C ARG A 48 -3.81 -6.20 -0.64
N ALA A 49 -4.15 -5.07 -1.24
CA ALA A 49 -5.11 -4.12 -0.68
C ALA A 49 -6.49 -4.76 -0.50
N GLN A 50 -7.02 -5.42 -1.55
CA GLN A 50 -8.31 -6.12 -1.48
C GLN A 50 -8.31 -7.23 -0.42
N THR A 51 -7.21 -7.97 -0.30
CA THR A 51 -7.07 -9.03 0.72
C THR A 51 -7.09 -8.44 2.13
N GLN A 52 -6.37 -7.33 2.36
CA GLN A 52 -6.29 -6.69 3.68
C GLN A 52 -7.62 -6.10 4.12
N ILE A 53 -8.30 -5.33 3.25
CA ILE A 53 -9.59 -4.69 3.61
C ILE A 53 -10.72 -5.72 3.84
N ARG A 54 -10.63 -6.91 3.24
CA ARG A 54 -11.60 -8.00 3.48
C ARG A 54 -11.32 -8.76 4.78
N ALA A 55 -10.07 -8.75 5.23
CA ALA A 55 -9.64 -9.56 6.37
C ALA A 55 -9.92 -8.89 7.73
N THR A 56 -10.05 -7.56 7.78
CA THR A 56 -10.21 -6.82 9.04
C THR A 56 -10.97 -5.53 8.85
N SER A 57 -11.67 -5.09 9.91
CA SER A 57 -12.24 -3.74 10.03
C SER A 57 -11.28 -2.74 10.69
N ASP A 58 -10.13 -3.20 11.16
CA ASP A 58 -9.13 -2.33 11.78
C ASP A 58 -8.51 -1.36 10.76
N PRO A 59 -8.08 -0.16 11.18
CA PRO A 59 -7.40 0.77 10.29
C PRO A 59 -6.11 0.17 9.71
N ILE A 60 -5.88 0.41 8.42
CA ILE A 60 -4.69 -0.05 7.69
C ILE A 60 -3.89 1.16 7.21
N ARG A 61 -2.57 1.12 7.38
CA ARG A 61 -1.62 2.13 6.89
C ARG A 61 -0.56 1.49 5.99
N TRP A 62 -0.43 2.02 4.79
CA TRP A 62 0.68 1.73 3.90
C TRP A 62 1.71 2.84 4.00
N VAL A 63 2.95 2.47 4.30
CA VAL A 63 4.07 3.39 4.49
C VAL A 63 5.05 3.20 3.34
N PHE A 64 5.35 4.27 2.63
CA PHE A 64 6.34 4.29 1.56
C PHE A 64 7.54 5.14 1.95
N ASP A 65 8.74 4.69 1.60
CA ASP A 65 9.98 5.48 1.70
C ASP A 65 10.09 6.55 0.60
N GLY A 66 9.45 6.31 -0.53
CA GLY A 66 9.44 7.18 -1.70
C GLY A 66 8.14 7.97 -1.85
N LYS A 67 8.26 9.29 -2.02
CA LYS A 67 7.10 10.17 -2.20
C LYS A 67 6.34 9.85 -3.49
N ARG A 68 7.05 9.59 -4.60
CA ARG A 68 6.39 9.33 -5.89
C ARG A 68 5.58 8.03 -5.83
N ALA A 69 6.11 7.01 -5.14
CA ALA A 69 5.43 5.75 -4.91
C ALA A 69 4.20 5.91 -4.02
N ALA A 70 4.28 6.71 -2.95
CA ALA A 70 3.12 7.00 -2.10
C ALA A 70 1.99 7.66 -2.90
N ASP A 71 2.32 8.71 -3.68
CA ASP A 71 1.34 9.43 -4.49
C ASP A 71 0.73 8.52 -5.57
N ALA A 72 1.56 7.70 -6.23
CA ALA A 72 1.11 6.71 -7.22
C ALA A 72 0.22 5.62 -6.59
N ALA A 73 0.51 5.18 -5.37
CA ALA A 73 -0.30 4.22 -4.64
C ALA A 73 -1.68 4.79 -4.29
N VAL A 74 -1.74 6.06 -3.86
CA VAL A 74 -3.03 6.75 -3.63
C VAL A 74 -3.85 6.78 -4.92
N ALA A 75 -3.23 7.13 -6.05
CA ALA A 75 -3.90 7.17 -7.34
C ALA A 75 -4.41 5.79 -7.77
N LEU A 76 -3.57 4.74 -7.62
CA LEU A 76 -3.92 3.36 -7.95
C LEU A 76 -5.07 2.83 -7.10
N LEU A 77 -5.01 2.98 -5.77
CA LEU A 77 -6.10 2.53 -4.89
C LEU A 77 -7.40 3.25 -5.22
N ARG A 78 -7.34 4.56 -5.53
CA ARG A 78 -8.50 5.34 -5.95
C ARG A 78 -9.09 4.85 -7.28
N SER A 79 -8.25 4.55 -8.30
CA SER A 79 -8.76 4.07 -9.59
C SER A 79 -9.43 2.71 -9.48
N GLU A 80 -9.00 1.88 -8.53
CA GLU A 80 -9.59 0.57 -8.24
C GLU A 80 -10.79 0.64 -7.27
N GLY A 81 -11.20 1.84 -6.84
CA GLY A 81 -12.28 2.02 -5.87
C GLY A 81 -11.96 1.48 -4.47
N ILE A 82 -10.68 1.28 -4.16
CA ILE A 82 -10.23 0.74 -2.87
C ILE A 82 -10.14 1.88 -1.86
N THR A 83 -10.96 1.79 -0.82
CA THR A 83 -10.96 2.68 0.34
C THR A 83 -10.54 1.93 1.60
N GLY A 84 -10.25 2.65 2.69
CA GLY A 84 -9.93 2.05 4.00
C GLY A 84 -8.44 1.79 4.25
N ILE A 85 -7.56 2.20 3.32
CA ILE A 85 -6.10 2.17 3.49
C ILE A 85 -5.58 3.60 3.49
N GLN A 86 -4.96 4.01 4.59
CA GLN A 86 -4.23 5.28 4.67
C GLN A 86 -2.84 5.09 4.04
N VAL A 87 -2.52 5.85 3.00
CA VAL A 87 -1.16 5.86 2.43
C VAL A 87 -0.40 7.04 3.02
N VAL A 88 0.82 6.79 3.52
CA VAL A 88 1.72 7.82 4.04
C VAL A 88 3.11 7.66 3.45
N HIS A 89 3.81 8.78 3.31
CA HIS A 89 5.23 8.82 2.98
C HIS A 89 6.03 9.13 4.26
N VAL A 90 7.02 8.30 4.56
CA VAL A 90 7.97 8.51 5.65
C VAL A 90 9.36 8.38 5.06
N PRO A 91 10.15 9.47 4.96
CA PRO A 91 11.51 9.40 4.47
C PRO A 91 12.33 8.39 5.29
N ALA A 92 13.14 7.58 4.60
CA ALA A 92 14.09 6.65 5.22
C ALA A 92 15.27 7.37 5.87
#